data_AF-A0A8S4FGR9-F1
#
_entry.id   AF-A0A8S4FGR9-F1
#
_cell.length_a   1.000
_cell.length_b   1.000
_cell.length_c   1.000
_cell.angle_alpha   90.00
_cell.angle_beta   90.00
_cell.angle_gamma   90.00
#
_symmetry.space_group_name_H-M   'P 1'
#
loop_
_entity.id
_entity.type
_entity.pdbx_description
1 polymer ?
#
loop_
_entity_poly.entity_id
_entity_poly.type
_entity_poly.pdbx_seq_one_letter_code
_entity_poly.pdbx_strand_id
1 'polypeptide(L)'
;MSLGKAPLFNPISPKTFVIPIGATINMDGTALYEAVAALFIAQLRNVEMSFGKIVAVSVTATAASIGAAGIPQAGLVTMVMVLDTVNLPAEDVSIILAVDWLLDRFRTTINVVCDALGAIIVSSLSQGDIDKSRAQNQTDRELAPAHELTELEKGEH
;
A
#
# COMPACT_ATOMS: atom_id res chain seq x y z
N MET A 1 30.10 23.57 14.39
CA MET A 1 29.55 23.15 13.08
C MET A 1 28.94 21.77 13.30
N SER A 2 27.62 21.69 13.48
CA SER A 2 26.93 20.44 13.82
C SER A 2 26.84 19.59 12.55
N LEU A 3 27.58 18.48 12.51
CA LEU A 3 27.42 17.45 11.49
C LEU A 3 26.01 16.87 11.65
N GLY A 4 25.15 17.12 10.66
CA GLY A 4 23.82 16.56 10.57
C GLY A 4 23.92 15.04 10.64
N LYS A 5 23.46 14.47 11.75
CA LYS A 5 23.33 13.02 11.90
C LYS A 5 22.46 12.50 10.76
N ALA A 6 23.00 11.60 9.95
CA ALA A 6 22.20 10.79 9.05
C ALA A 6 21.04 10.15 9.84
N PRO A 7 19.84 9.98 9.25
CA PRO A 7 18.73 9.37 9.95
C PRO A 7 19.12 7.96 10.37
N LEU A 8 19.33 7.78 11.67
CA LEU A 8 19.65 6.51 12.29
C LEU A 8 18.50 5.54 12.02
N PHE A 9 18.79 4.40 11.41
CA PHE A 9 17.80 3.36 11.15
C PHE A 9 17.26 2.87 12.49
N ASN A 10 16.04 3.28 12.86
CA ASN A 10 15.42 2.88 14.12
C ASN A 10 14.51 1.67 13.85
N PRO A 11 14.90 0.44 14.24
CA PRO A 11 14.13 -0.78 13.97
C PRO A 11 12.78 -0.83 14.72
N ILE A 12 12.59 0.04 15.70
CA ILE A 12 11.35 0.16 16.50
C ILE A 12 10.37 1.17 15.88
N SER A 13 10.74 1.86 14.80
CA SER A 13 9.86 2.84 14.15
C SER A 13 8.78 2.15 13.32
N PRO A 14 7.48 2.35 13.60
CA PRO A 14 6.40 1.78 12.80
C PRO A 14 6.52 2.15 11.32
N LYS A 15 7.11 3.31 11.01
CA LYS A 15 7.32 3.80 9.63
C LYS A 15 8.23 2.87 8.82
N THR A 16 9.27 2.31 9.45
CA THR A 16 10.24 1.43 8.78
C THR A 16 9.64 0.06 8.44
N PHE A 17 8.60 -0.36 9.18
CA PHE A 17 7.86 -1.59 8.93
C PHE A 17 6.66 -1.39 7.99
N VAL A 18 5.88 -0.32 8.21
CA VAL A 18 4.64 -0.06 7.48
C VAL A 18 4.91 0.37 6.04
N ILE A 19 5.98 1.12 5.76
CA ILE A 19 6.23 1.60 4.38
C ILE A 19 6.57 0.45 3.40
N PRO A 20 7.48 -0.49 3.71
CA PRO A 20 7.77 -1.60 2.79
C PRO A 20 6.60 -2.57 2.61
N ILE A 21 5.84 -2.82 3.67
CA ILE A 21 4.66 -3.72 3.63
C ILE A 21 3.48 -3.04 2.91
N GLY A 22 3.21 -1.77 3.23
CA GLY A 22 2.19 -0.94 2.62
C GLY A 22 2.38 -0.83 1.11
N ALA A 23 3.62 -0.54 0.66
CA ALA A 23 3.92 -0.42 -0.76
C ALA A 23 3.60 -1.68 -1.59
N THR A 24 3.52 -2.85 -0.95
CA THR A 24 3.19 -4.12 -1.62
C THR A 24 1.72 -4.49 -1.47
N ILE A 25 1.12 -4.29 -0.28
CA ILE A 25 -0.24 -4.76 0.01
C ILE A 25 -1.29 -3.69 -0.30
N ASN A 26 -0.94 -2.41 -0.17
CA ASN A 26 -1.87 -1.29 -0.26
C ASN A 26 -1.98 -0.76 -1.69
N MET A 27 -2.78 -1.43 -2.50
CA MET A 27 -3.11 -1.04 -3.87
C MET A 27 -4.49 -0.37 -3.96
N ASP A 28 -4.79 0.58 -3.07
CA ASP A 28 -6.05 1.35 -3.08
C ASP A 28 -6.31 2.06 -4.42
N GLY A 29 -5.26 2.67 -4.99
CA GLY A 29 -5.32 3.33 -6.29
C GLY A 29 -5.62 2.35 -7.42
N THR A 30 -5.18 1.09 -7.32
CA THR A 30 -5.49 0.05 -8.32
C THR A 30 -6.97 -0.34 -8.23
N ALA A 31 -7.49 -0.58 -7.02
CA ALA A 31 -8.90 -0.90 -6.82
C ALA A 31 -9.81 0.26 -7.29
N LEU A 32 -9.44 1.51 -6.98
CA LEU A 32 -10.18 2.69 -7.44
C LEU A 32 -10.14 2.81 -8.97
N TYR A 33 -8.98 2.62 -9.57
CA TYR A 33 -8.81 2.65 -11.03
C TYR A 33 -9.70 1.61 -11.71
N GLU A 34 -9.70 0.36 -11.25
CA GLU A 34 -10.52 -0.72 -11.80
C GLU A 34 -12.01 -0.46 -11.66
N ALA A 35 -12.46 0.03 -10.50
CA ALA A 35 -13.87 0.35 -10.28
C ALA A 35 -14.35 1.50 -11.19
N VAL A 36 -13.57 2.56 -11.31
CA VAL A 36 -13.91 3.72 -12.17
C VAL A 36 -13.86 3.34 -13.65
N ALA A 37 -12.88 2.55 -14.06
CA ALA A 37 -12.76 2.03 -15.42
C ALA A 37 -13.97 1.17 -15.83
N ALA A 38 -14.41 0.25 -14.96
CA ALA A 38 -15.57 -0.59 -15.23
C ALA A 38 -16.86 0.24 -15.35
N LEU A 39 -17.05 1.24 -14.48
CA LEU A 39 -18.17 2.18 -14.57
C LEU A 39 -18.13 2.99 -15.87
N PHE A 40 -16.96 3.47 -16.27
CA PHE A 40 -16.77 4.22 -17.51
C PHE A 40 -17.11 3.37 -18.75
N ILE A 41 -16.63 2.12 -18.82
CA ILE A 41 -16.98 1.20 -19.91
C ILE A 41 -18.47 0.91 -19.93
N ALA A 42 -19.10 0.67 -18.78
CA ALA A 42 -20.54 0.45 -18.70
C ALA A 42 -21.32 1.65 -19.27
N GLN A 43 -20.89 2.87 -18.95
CA GLN A 43 -21.48 4.10 -19.50
C GLN A 43 -21.29 4.21 -21.02
N LEU A 44 -20.08 3.93 -21.54
CA LEU A 44 -19.81 3.94 -22.98
C LEU A 44 -20.68 2.94 -23.75
N ARG A 45 -20.92 1.76 -23.18
CA ARG A 45 -21.74 0.70 -23.78
C ARG A 45 -23.24 0.86 -23.49
N ASN A 46 -23.66 1.92 -22.79
CA ASN A 46 -25.04 2.14 -22.33
C ASN A 46 -25.60 0.94 -21.53
N VAL A 47 -24.74 0.27 -20.77
CA VAL A 47 -25.12 -0.84 -19.88
C VAL A 47 -25.57 -0.26 -18.53
N GLU A 48 -26.77 -0.61 -18.10
CA GLU A 48 -27.28 -0.17 -16.81
C GLU A 48 -26.53 -0.87 -15.65
N MET A 49 -25.93 -0.04 -14.80
CA MET A 49 -25.26 -0.46 -13.56
C MET A 49 -26.22 -0.35 -12.40
N SER A 50 -26.82 -1.49 -12.02
CA SER A 50 -27.59 -1.58 -10.78
C SER A 50 -26.66 -1.46 -9.57
N PHE A 51 -27.23 -1.08 -8.43
CA PHE A 51 -26.47 -1.00 -7.17
C PHE A 51 -25.72 -2.29 -6.84
N GLY A 52 -26.32 -3.46 -7.12
CA GLY A 52 -25.67 -4.76 -6.91
C GLY A 52 -24.42 -4.95 -7.77
N LYS A 53 -24.43 -4.51 -9.03
CA LYS A 53 -23.26 -4.57 -9.91
C LYS A 53 -22.14 -3.64 -9.43
N ILE A 54 -22.49 -2.46 -8.93
CA ILE A 54 -21.50 -1.51 -8.37
C ILE A 54 -20.80 -2.13 -7.18
N VAL A 55 -21.55 -2.75 -6.25
CA VAL A 55 -20.96 -3.44 -5.09
C VAL A 55 -20.10 -4.62 -5.53
N ALA A 56 -20.54 -5.42 -6.50
CA ALA A 56 -19.77 -6.55 -7.03
C ALA A 56 -18.43 -6.10 -7.65
N VAL A 57 -18.45 -5.00 -8.43
CA VAL A 57 -17.24 -4.37 -8.97
C VAL A 57 -16.32 -3.91 -7.86
N SER A 58 -16.83 -3.21 -6.84
CA SER A 58 -16.01 -2.74 -5.72
C SER A 58 -15.33 -3.90 -4.99
N VAL A 59 -16.08 -4.95 -4.63
CA VAL A 59 -15.52 -6.12 -3.95
C VAL A 59 -14.47 -6.83 -4.81
N THR A 60 -14.74 -6.99 -6.11
CA THR A 60 -13.83 -7.69 -7.00
C THR A 60 -12.57 -6.87 -7.28
N ALA A 61 -12.70 -5.56 -7.49
CA ALA A 61 -11.56 -4.67 -7.67
C ALA A 61 -10.66 -4.62 -6.43
N THR A 62 -11.24 -4.63 -5.22
CA THR A 62 -10.46 -4.75 -3.98
C THR A 62 -9.76 -6.11 -3.86
N ALA A 63 -10.43 -7.21 -4.23
CA ALA A 63 -9.80 -8.53 -4.21
C ALA A 63 -8.67 -8.65 -5.25
N ALA A 64 -8.89 -8.10 -6.45
CA ALA A 64 -7.94 -8.11 -7.55
C ALA A 64 -6.72 -7.23 -7.27
N SER A 65 -6.89 -6.07 -6.62
CA SER A 65 -5.79 -5.17 -6.27
C SER A 65 -4.80 -5.81 -5.29
N ILE A 66 -5.29 -6.59 -4.32
CA ILE A 66 -4.43 -7.34 -3.39
C ILE A 66 -3.68 -8.46 -4.14
N GLY A 67 -4.35 -9.13 -5.09
CA GLY A 67 -3.77 -10.21 -5.90
C GLY A 67 -2.73 -9.75 -6.93
N ALA A 68 -2.75 -8.47 -7.33
CA ALA A 68 -1.89 -7.92 -8.37
C ALA A 68 -0.43 -7.69 -7.92
N ALA A 69 -0.18 -7.59 -6.60
CA ALA A 69 1.09 -7.15 -6.03
C ALA A 69 2.32 -8.01 -6.43
N GLY A 70 2.10 -9.27 -6.83
CA GLY A 70 3.18 -10.22 -7.17
C GLY A 70 3.42 -10.46 -8.66
N ILE A 71 2.61 -9.87 -9.56
CA ILE A 71 2.61 -10.25 -10.99
C ILE A 71 2.99 -9.04 -11.87
N PRO A 72 4.09 -9.11 -12.64
CA PRO A 72 4.40 -8.09 -13.64
C PRO A 72 3.25 -7.98 -14.66
N GLN A 73 2.80 -6.76 -14.97
CA GLN A 73 1.69 -6.49 -15.92
C GLN A 73 0.30 -6.98 -15.44
N ALA A 74 0.11 -7.20 -14.13
CA ALA A 74 -1.16 -7.64 -13.55
C ALA A 74 -2.37 -6.76 -13.93
N GLY A 75 -2.17 -5.46 -14.14
CA GLY A 75 -3.26 -4.49 -14.33
C GLY A 75 -4.22 -4.78 -15.48
N LEU A 76 -3.75 -5.44 -16.56
CA LEU A 76 -4.63 -5.88 -17.64
C LEU A 76 -5.49 -7.09 -17.23
N VAL A 77 -4.88 -8.05 -16.55
CA VAL A 77 -5.56 -9.29 -16.11
C VAL A 77 -6.64 -8.98 -15.07
N THR A 78 -6.31 -8.12 -14.11
CA THR A 78 -7.25 -7.70 -13.07
C THR A 78 -8.38 -6.86 -13.63
N MET A 79 -8.11 -5.97 -14.58
CA MET A 79 -9.17 -5.23 -15.28
C MET A 79 -10.14 -6.16 -16.02
N VAL A 80 -9.64 -7.15 -16.74
CA VAL A 80 -10.48 -8.14 -17.43
C VAL A 80 -11.35 -8.91 -16.44
N MET A 81 -10.78 -9.32 -15.30
CA MET A 81 -11.52 -9.98 -14.23
C MET A 81 -12.66 -9.10 -13.69
N VAL A 82 -12.40 -7.81 -13.45
CA VAL A 82 -13.42 -6.88 -12.94
C VAL A 82 -14.53 -6.66 -13.96
N LEU A 83 -14.22 -6.53 -15.25
CA LEU A 83 -15.23 -6.40 -16.31
C LEU A 83 -16.10 -7.66 -16.45
N ASP A 84 -15.49 -8.85 -16.32
CA ASP A 84 -16.20 -10.13 -16.39
C ASP A 84 -17.27 -10.25 -15.29
N THR A 85 -17.02 -9.69 -14.10
CA THR A 85 -18.00 -9.74 -12.98
C THR A 85 -19.32 -9.04 -13.26
N VAL A 86 -19.32 -8.09 -14.20
CA VAL A 86 -20.51 -7.39 -14.66
C VAL A 86 -20.87 -7.71 -16.10
N ASN A 87 -20.24 -8.74 -16.66
CA ASN A 87 -20.44 -9.25 -18.02
C ASN A 87 -20.18 -8.19 -19.10
N LEU A 88 -19.12 -7.39 -18.92
CA LEU A 88 -18.64 -6.42 -19.91
C LEU A 88 -17.53 -7.03 -20.78
N PRO A 89 -17.45 -6.64 -22.07
CA PRO A 89 -16.45 -7.19 -22.99
C PRO A 89 -15.02 -6.79 -22.59
N ALA A 90 -14.11 -7.77 -22.51
CA ALA A 90 -12.69 -7.55 -22.22
C ALA A 90 -11.97 -6.69 -23.29
N GLU A 91 -12.49 -6.66 -24.52
CA GLU A 91 -11.97 -5.82 -25.62
C GLU A 91 -12.02 -4.31 -25.30
N ASP A 92 -12.93 -3.88 -24.41
CA ASP A 92 -13.10 -2.47 -24.05
C ASP A 92 -11.94 -1.91 -23.20
N VAL A 93 -11.09 -2.78 -22.64
CA VAL A 93 -9.86 -2.37 -21.94
C VAL A 93 -8.94 -1.57 -22.86
N SER A 94 -8.97 -1.84 -24.18
CA SER A 94 -8.19 -1.11 -25.18
C SER A 94 -8.48 0.40 -25.20
N ILE A 95 -9.70 0.80 -24.85
CA ILE A 95 -10.11 2.21 -24.77
C ILE A 95 -9.39 2.91 -23.61
N ILE A 96 -9.22 2.20 -22.49
CA ILE A 96 -8.55 2.73 -21.29
C ILE A 96 -7.04 2.81 -21.51
N LEU A 97 -6.44 1.89 -22.28
CA LEU A 97 -5.01 1.90 -22.58
C LEU A 97 -4.53 3.21 -23.23
N ALA A 98 -5.39 3.90 -23.97
CA ALA A 98 -5.07 5.20 -24.55
C ALA A 98 -4.75 6.29 -23.50
N VAL A 99 -5.34 6.18 -22.31
CA VAL A 99 -5.16 7.12 -21.18
C VAL A 99 -4.42 6.50 -19.99
N ASP A 100 -4.10 5.21 -20.05
CA ASP A 100 -3.49 4.45 -18.94
C ASP A 100 -2.14 5.05 -18.51
N TRP A 101 -1.35 5.59 -19.43
CA TRP A 101 -0.08 6.25 -19.10
C TRP A 101 -0.25 7.43 -18.12
N LEU A 102 -1.40 8.11 -18.15
CA LEU A 102 -1.73 9.21 -17.25
C LEU A 102 -2.37 8.67 -15.97
N LEU A 103 -3.30 7.72 -16.09
CA LEU A 103 -4.00 7.13 -14.95
C LEU A 103 -3.06 6.33 -14.04
N ASP A 104 -2.04 5.69 -14.59
CA ASP A 104 -1.02 4.95 -13.85
C ASP A 104 -0.18 5.86 -12.93
N ARG A 105 0.06 7.10 -13.34
CA ARG A 105 0.76 8.10 -12.49
C ARG A 105 -0.11 8.52 -11.30
N PHE A 106 -1.41 8.72 -11.52
CA PHE A 106 -2.34 9.00 -10.43
C PHE A 106 -2.49 7.80 -9.48
N ARG A 107 -2.58 6.59 -10.03
CA ARG A 107 -2.63 5.33 -9.29
C ARG A 107 -1.45 5.20 -8.32
N THR A 108 -0.23 5.41 -8.83
CA THR A 108 0.99 5.35 -8.03
C THR A 108 1.00 6.42 -6.95
N THR A 109 0.58 7.65 -7.29
CA THR A 109 0.53 8.76 -6.33
C THR A 109 -0.45 8.46 -5.19
N ILE A 110 -1.64 7.93 -5.49
CA ILE A 110 -2.64 7.58 -4.49
C ILE A 110 -2.12 6.49 -3.56
N ASN A 111 -1.51 5.43 -4.10
CA ASN A 111 -0.95 4.34 -3.27
C ASN A 111 0.08 4.89 -2.27
N VAL A 112 1.01 5.73 -2.74
CA VAL A 112 2.04 6.34 -1.89
C VAL A 112 1.43 7.26 -0.81
N VAL A 113 0.41 8.03 -1.16
CA VAL A 113 -0.29 8.90 -0.20
C VAL A 113 -1.01 8.07 0.85
N CYS A 114 -1.70 6.99 0.46
CA CYS A 114 -2.36 6.08 1.40
C CYS A 114 -1.36 5.39 2.33
N ASP A 115 -0.20 4.96 1.83
CA ASP A 115 0.86 4.38 2.66
C ASP A 115 1.42 5.37 3.68
N ALA A 116 1.64 6.61 3.25
CA ALA A 116 2.09 7.67 4.14
C ALA A 116 1.07 7.95 5.26
N LEU A 117 -0.22 8.03 4.91
CA LEU A 117 -1.31 8.21 5.88
C LEU A 117 -1.44 7.00 6.81
N GLY A 118 -1.34 5.78 6.28
CA GLY A 118 -1.34 4.54 7.06
C GLY A 118 -0.20 4.50 8.07
N ALA A 119 1.01 4.87 7.65
CA ALA A 119 2.16 4.95 8.55
C ALA A 119 1.96 5.99 9.68
N ILE A 120 1.30 7.12 9.40
CA ILE A 120 0.95 8.12 10.40
C ILE A 120 -0.06 7.55 11.40
N ILE A 121 -1.16 6.94 10.92
CA ILE A 121 -2.22 6.36 11.76
C ILE A 121 -1.66 5.27 12.68
N VAL A 122 -0.90 4.32 12.11
CA VAL A 122 -0.27 3.25 12.89
C VAL A 122 0.71 3.84 13.91
N SER A 123 1.50 4.83 13.52
CA SER A 123 2.41 5.52 14.44
C SER A 123 1.67 6.24 15.57
N SER A 124 0.47 6.77 15.34
CA SER A 124 -0.34 7.42 16.37
C SER A 124 -1.01 6.42 17.30
N LEU A 125 -1.53 5.31 16.78
CA LEU A 125 -2.17 4.26 17.58
C LEU A 125 -1.16 3.47 18.43
N SER A 126 0.06 3.27 17.92
CA SER A 126 1.08 2.45 18.56
C SER A 126 1.98 3.24 19.54
N GLN A 127 1.73 4.55 19.77
CA GLN A 127 2.56 5.38 20.65
C GLN A 127 2.74 4.75 22.05
N GLY A 128 1.66 4.27 22.65
CA GLY A 128 1.72 3.65 23.98
C GLY A 128 2.55 2.36 24.04
N ASP A 129 2.57 1.58 22.95
CA ASP A 129 3.35 0.34 22.88
C ASP A 129 4.82 0.61 22.56
N ILE A 130 5.10 1.64 21.76
CA ILE A 130 6.45 2.12 21.47
C ILE A 130 7.10 2.70 22.73
N ASP A 131 6.35 3.46 23.54
CA ASP A 131 6.85 4.05 24.78
C ASP A 131 7.17 2.98 25.84
N LYS A 132 6.31 1.96 25.98
CA LYS A 132 6.59 0.79 26.82
C LYS A 132 7.82 0.02 26.33
N SER A 133 7.92 -0.21 25.02
CA SER A 133 9.06 -0.91 24.40
C SER A 133 10.38 -0.13 24.58
N ARG A 134 10.33 1.21 24.55
CA ARG A 134 11.50 2.07 24.81
C ARG A 134 11.93 2.04 26.27
N ALA A 135 10.98 2.11 27.20
CA ALA A 135 11.26 2.03 28.62
C ALA A 135 11.91 0.68 28.98
N GLN A 136 11.38 -0.41 28.45
CA GLN A 136 11.92 -1.75 28.69
C GLN A 136 13.32 -1.93 28.10
N ASN A 137 13.57 -1.46 26.87
CA ASN A 137 14.91 -1.48 26.27
C ASN A 137 15.94 -0.66 27.07
N GLN A 138 15.53 0.44 27.71
CA GLN A 138 16.41 1.23 28.58
C GLN A 138 16.72 0.47 29.87
N THR A 139 15.71 -0.14 30.49
CA THR A 139 15.88 -0.99 31.67
C THR A 139 16.80 -2.18 31.38
N ASP A 140 16.61 -2.87 30.25
CA ASP A 140 17.44 -4.01 29.85
C ASP A 140 18.89 -3.60 29.56
N ARG A 141 19.12 -2.42 28.98
CA ARG A 141 20.47 -1.85 28.79
C ARG A 141 21.15 -1.46 30.09
N GLU A 142 20.40 -0.98 31.08
CA GLU A 142 20.94 -0.58 32.38
C GLU A 142 21.29 -1.81 33.26
N LEU A 143 20.60 -2.92 33.04
CA LEU A 143 20.84 -4.22 33.70
C LEU A 143 21.83 -5.12 32.96
N ALA A 144 22.32 -4.71 31.77
CA ALA A 144 23.21 -5.52 30.95
C ALA A 144 24.63 -5.63 31.56
N PRO A 145 25.21 -6.85 31.66
CA PRO A 145 26.56 -7.03 32.17
C PRO A 145 27.61 -6.39 31.25
N ALA A 146 28.65 -5.81 31.84
CA ALA A 146 29.66 -4.98 31.15
C ALA A 146 30.36 -5.62 29.93
N HIS A 147 30.36 -6.96 29.80
CA HIS A 147 30.94 -7.64 28.65
C HIS A 147 30.11 -7.45 27.35
N GLU A 148 28.80 -7.23 27.48
CA GLU A 148 27.83 -7.15 26.39
C GLU A 148 27.77 -5.76 25.76
N LEU A 149 28.10 -4.72 26.53
CA LEU A 149 28.18 -3.32 26.06
C LEU A 149 29.27 -3.13 24.98
N THR A 150 30.35 -3.91 25.04
CA THR A 150 31.45 -3.89 24.07
C THR A 150 31.09 -4.50 22.70
N GLU A 151 30.12 -5.42 22.65
CA GLU A 151 29.65 -5.99 21.38
C GLU A 151 28.59 -5.10 20.72
N LEU A 152 27.79 -4.39 21.53
CA LEU A 152 26.81 -3.43 21.05
C LEU A 152 27.45 -2.18 20.42
N GLU A 153 28.61 -1.71 20.91
CA GLU A 153 29.37 -0.64 20.25
C GLU A 153 30.05 -1.08 18.95
N LYS A 154 30.39 -2.37 18.81
CA LYS A 154 31.03 -2.90 17.58
C LYS A 154 30.05 -3.21 16.45
N GLY A 155 28.77 -3.42 16.76
CA GLY A 155 27.71 -3.66 15.78
C GLY A 155 27.16 -2.40 15.10
N GLU A 156 27.63 -1.20 15.48
CA GLU A 156 27.18 0.09 14.94
C GLU A 156 28.07 0.65 13.81
N HIS A 157 28.99 -0.16 13.25
CA HIS A 157 29.84 0.20 12.11
C HIS A 157 29.42 -0.44 10.78
#